data_AF-A0A8H7DC34-F1
#
_entry.id   AF-A0A8H7DC34-F1
#
_cell.length_a   1.000
_cell.length_b   1.000
_cell.length_c   1.000
_cell.angle_alpha   90.00
_cell.angle_beta   90.00
_cell.angle_gamma   90.00
#
_symmetry.space_group_name_H-M   'P 1'
#
loop_
_entity.id
_entity.type
_entity.pdbx_description
1 polymer ?
#
loop_
_entity_poly.entity_id
_entity_poly.type
_entity_poly.pdbx_seq_one_letter_code
_entity_poly.pdbx_strand_id
1 'polypeptide(L)'
;MGDILVISAQMLVGMFIFELIYRTKISPISVVHHMASILIAQAAITININMNKDSSIEFLLCTVWGAFDIISESLPHLTIILYRVYPNSHRFLAALFRVACFTTLLGTITETIVAMYLFGQLWSRWILPFKIATPVLHIAFSAAQFHGTRIFYRLWRKQAKIVRDQQDAEKVEEGSEAETEHTRRSH
;
A
#
# COMPACT_ATOMS: atom_id res chain seq x y z
N MET A 1 -30.25 0.41 -0.20
CA MET A 1 -28.90 0.87 0.20
C MET A 1 -29.06 2.14 1.03
N GLY A 2 -28.12 2.43 1.95
CA GLY A 2 -28.01 3.78 2.50
C GLY A 2 -27.13 4.63 1.59
N ASP A 3 -27.50 5.89 1.35
CA ASP A 3 -26.78 6.84 0.48
C ASP A 3 -25.27 6.91 0.77
N ILE A 4 -24.90 6.72 2.04
CA ILE A 4 -23.52 6.71 2.52
C ILE A 4 -22.68 5.61 1.86
N LEU A 5 -23.20 4.40 1.66
CA LEU A 5 -22.42 3.30 1.07
C LEU A 5 -22.13 3.55 -0.42
N VAL A 6 -23.06 4.17 -1.14
CA VAL A 6 -22.86 4.56 -2.54
C VAL A 6 -21.78 5.64 -2.64
N ILE A 7 -21.84 6.65 -1.75
CA ILE A 7 -20.83 7.70 -1.68
C ILE A 7 -19.46 7.09 -1.40
N SER A 8 -19.34 6.20 -0.41
CA SER A 8 -18.08 5.52 -0.09
C SER A 8 -17.53 4.72 -1.27
N ALA A 9 -18.39 3.98 -1.98
CA ALA A 9 -17.97 3.22 -3.16
C ALA A 9 -17.49 4.13 -4.31
N GLN A 10 -18.11 5.29 -4.51
CA GLN A 10 -17.65 6.26 -5.51
C GLN A 10 -16.37 7.02 -5.07
N MET A 11 -16.17 7.22 -3.77
CA MET A 11 -14.89 7.76 -3.26
C MET A 11 -13.72 6.82 -3.55
N LEU A 12 -13.92 5.51 -3.39
CA LEU A 12 -12.93 4.48 -3.75
C LEU A 12 -12.56 4.57 -5.24
N VAL A 13 -13.57 4.61 -6.11
CA VAL A 13 -13.38 4.71 -7.56
C VAL A 13 -12.66 6.01 -7.92
N GLY A 14 -13.07 7.13 -7.33
CA GLY A 14 -12.45 8.43 -7.54
C GLY A 14 -10.97 8.45 -7.16
N MET A 15 -10.59 7.76 -6.09
CA MET A 15 -9.20 7.66 -5.65
C MET A 15 -8.34 6.90 -6.68
N PHE A 16 -8.79 5.75 -7.17
CA PHE A 16 -8.05 5.00 -8.20
C PHE A 16 -7.94 5.76 -9.53
N ILE A 17 -9.00 6.46 -9.95
CA ILE A 17 -8.96 7.34 -11.14
C ILE A 17 -7.94 8.47 -10.94
N PHE A 18 -7.97 9.13 -9.78
CA PHE A 18 -7.04 10.21 -9.46
C PHE A 18 -5.57 9.72 -9.53
N GLU A 19 -5.29 8.55 -8.97
CA GLU A 19 -3.93 7.99 -9.00
C GLU A 19 -3.46 7.63 -10.41
N LEU A 20 -4.34 7.07 -11.24
CA LEU A 20 -4.07 6.78 -12.66
C LEU A 20 -3.70 8.04 -13.45
N ILE A 21 -4.33 9.18 -13.14
CA ILE A 21 -4.11 10.46 -13.84
C ILE A 21 -2.84 11.16 -13.34
N TYR A 22 -2.64 11.23 -12.02
CA TYR A 22 -1.57 12.04 -11.43
C TYR A 22 -0.19 11.36 -11.43
N ARG A 23 -0.12 10.01 -11.43
CA ARG A 23 1.18 9.32 -11.43
C ARG A 23 1.83 9.34 -12.81
N THR A 24 2.95 10.06 -12.91
CA THR A 24 3.78 10.14 -14.13
C THR A 24 4.49 8.83 -14.50
N LYS A 25 4.67 7.92 -13.53
CA LYS A 25 5.25 6.58 -13.74
C LYS A 25 4.49 5.57 -12.89
N ILE A 26 3.52 4.90 -13.51
CA ILE A 26 2.75 3.82 -12.90
C ILE A 26 3.18 2.48 -13.53
N SER A 27 3.32 1.44 -12.72
CA SER A 27 3.64 0.12 -13.24
C SER A 27 2.42 -0.47 -13.96
N PRO A 28 2.60 -1.29 -15.01
CA PRO A 28 1.47 -1.97 -15.65
C PRO A 28 0.63 -2.81 -14.68
N ILE A 29 1.28 -3.42 -13.68
CA ILE A 29 0.62 -4.19 -12.63
C ILE A 29 -0.32 -3.29 -11.82
N SER A 30 0.13 -2.08 -11.45
CA SER A 30 -0.68 -1.11 -10.73
C SER A 30 -1.82 -0.60 -11.62
N VAL A 31 -1.59 -0.29 -12.90
CA VAL A 31 -2.68 0.12 -13.82
C VAL A 31 -3.79 -0.94 -13.88
N VAL A 32 -3.41 -2.20 -14.05
CA VAL A 32 -4.37 -3.32 -14.12
C VAL A 32 -5.12 -3.48 -12.81
N HIS A 33 -4.43 -3.37 -11.67
CA HIS A 33 -5.06 -3.41 -10.34
C HIS A 33 -6.08 -2.27 -10.17
N HIS A 34 -5.71 -1.03 -10.44
CA HIS A 34 -6.60 0.14 -10.35
C HIS A 34 -7.82 0.00 -11.27
N MET A 35 -7.62 -0.41 -12.52
CA MET A 35 -8.71 -0.65 -13.47
C MET A 35 -9.64 -1.78 -13.02
N ALA A 36 -9.08 -2.88 -12.50
CA ALA A 36 -9.87 -3.99 -11.97
C ALA A 36 -10.70 -3.54 -10.76
N SER A 37 -10.12 -2.79 -9.82
CA SER A 37 -10.82 -2.24 -8.66
C SER A 37 -11.98 -1.33 -9.06
N ILE A 38 -11.77 -0.44 -10.04
CA ILE A 38 -12.83 0.43 -10.58
C ILE A 38 -13.97 -0.40 -11.17
N LEU A 39 -13.64 -1.37 -12.04
CA LEU A 39 -14.65 -2.19 -12.71
C LEU A 39 -15.45 -3.04 -11.71
N ILE A 40 -14.79 -3.63 -10.71
CA ILE A 40 -15.42 -4.43 -9.66
C ILE A 40 -16.36 -3.54 -8.82
N ALA A 41 -15.92 -2.34 -8.43
CA ALA A 41 -16.75 -1.40 -7.67
C ALA A 41 -18.00 -0.96 -8.44
N GLN A 42 -17.86 -0.62 -9.73
CA GLN A 42 -19.01 -0.23 -10.56
C GLN A 42 -19.96 -1.41 -10.85
N ALA A 43 -19.41 -2.60 -11.05
CA ALA A 43 -20.21 -3.82 -11.19
C ALA A 43 -21.01 -4.12 -9.91
N ALA A 44 -20.38 -4.00 -8.73
CA ALA A 44 -21.03 -4.22 -7.44
C ALA A 44 -22.19 -3.24 -7.19
N ILE A 45 -22.03 -1.95 -7.53
CA ILE A 45 -23.11 -0.96 -7.46
C ILE A 45 -24.25 -1.35 -8.41
N THR A 46 -23.92 -1.68 -9.66
CA THR A 46 -24.92 -2.01 -10.70
C THR A 46 -25.73 -3.26 -10.33
N ILE A 47 -25.07 -4.32 -9.87
CA ILE A 47 -25.70 -5.58 -9.45
C ILE A 47 -26.64 -5.36 -8.25
N ASN A 48 -26.27 -4.46 -7.35
CA ASN A 48 -27.11 -4.16 -6.19
C ASN A 48 -28.35 -3.31 -6.55
N ILE A 49 -28.24 -2.37 -7.49
CA ILE A 49 -29.39 -1.59 -7.99
C ILE A 49 -30.41 -2.49 -8.71
N ASN A 50 -29.96 -3.49 -9.46
CA ASN A 50 -30.82 -4.35 -10.30
C ASN A 50 -31.48 -5.55 -9.57
N MET A 51 -31.58 -5.50 -8.24
CA MET A 51 -32.39 -6.40 -7.38
C MET A 51 -32.13 -7.91 -7.52
N ASN A 52 -31.29 -8.47 -6.64
CA ASN A 52 -31.28 -9.91 -6.32
C ASN A 52 -31.03 -10.10 -4.82
N LYS A 53 -31.61 -11.12 -4.17
CA LYS A 53 -31.48 -11.29 -2.70
C LYS A 53 -30.02 -11.50 -2.24
N ASP A 54 -29.16 -11.97 -3.13
CA ASP A 54 -27.73 -12.20 -2.85
C ASP A 54 -26.80 -11.03 -3.22
N SER A 55 -27.29 -9.99 -3.93
CA SER A 55 -26.47 -8.84 -4.37
C SER A 55 -26.01 -7.92 -3.22
N SER A 56 -26.62 -8.07 -2.04
CA SER A 56 -26.23 -7.32 -0.85
C SER A 56 -24.90 -7.82 -0.26
N ILE A 57 -24.62 -9.12 -0.38
CA ILE A 57 -23.39 -9.73 0.13
C ILE A 57 -22.19 -9.31 -0.73
N GLU A 58 -22.36 -9.33 -2.05
CA GLU A 58 -21.33 -8.93 -3.02
C GLU A 58 -20.97 -7.46 -2.86
N PHE A 59 -21.97 -6.60 -2.72
CA PHE A 59 -21.76 -5.18 -2.46
C PHE A 59 -21.07 -4.92 -1.11
N LEU A 60 -21.46 -5.65 -0.06
CA LEU A 60 -20.83 -5.55 1.25
C LEU A 60 -19.35 -5.98 1.19
N LEU A 61 -19.05 -7.10 0.53
CA LEU A 61 -17.69 -7.58 0.33
C LEU A 61 -16.85 -6.55 -0.42
N CYS A 62 -17.38 -6.03 -1.54
CA CYS A 62 -16.69 -5.03 -2.33
C CYS A 62 -16.44 -3.75 -1.53
N THR A 63 -17.38 -3.36 -0.66
CA THR A 63 -17.24 -2.18 0.20
C THR A 63 -16.21 -2.40 1.31
N VAL A 64 -16.24 -3.56 1.98
CA VAL A 64 -15.27 -3.91 3.03
C VAL A 64 -13.87 -4.00 2.42
N TRP A 65 -13.75 -4.66 1.27
CA TRP A 65 -12.48 -4.77 0.56
C TRP A 65 -11.96 -3.39 0.11
N GLY A 66 -12.82 -2.57 -0.50
CA GLY A 66 -12.48 -1.20 -0.86
C GLY A 66 -12.06 -0.32 0.32
N ALA A 67 -12.69 -0.50 1.48
CA ALA A 67 -12.29 0.21 2.70
C ALA A 67 -10.89 -0.19 3.17
N PHE A 68 -10.55 -1.48 3.09
CA PHE A 68 -9.18 -1.94 3.36
C PHE A 68 -8.18 -1.32 2.39
N ASP A 69 -8.49 -1.25 1.11
CA ASP A 69 -7.61 -0.66 0.09
C ASP A 69 -7.36 0.84 0.34
N ILE A 70 -8.41 1.62 0.65
CA ILE A 70 -8.26 3.04 1.00
C ILE A 70 -7.31 3.23 2.18
N ILE A 71 -7.49 2.44 3.24
CA ILE A 71 -6.67 2.56 4.44
C ILE A 71 -5.23 2.11 4.13
N SER A 72 -5.06 0.97 3.47
CA SER A 72 -3.75 0.37 3.21
C SER A 72 -2.91 1.21 2.24
N GLU A 73 -3.54 1.88 1.27
CA GLU A 73 -2.86 2.74 0.29
C GLU A 73 -2.62 4.16 0.79
N SER A 74 -3.36 4.64 1.80
CA SER A 74 -3.21 6.01 2.33
C SER A 74 -1.80 6.31 2.85
N LEU A 75 -1.20 5.37 3.59
CA LEU A 75 0.13 5.53 4.18
C LEU A 75 1.27 5.45 3.15
N PRO A 76 1.27 4.52 2.17
CA PRO A 76 2.13 4.57 0.99
C PRO A 76 2.10 5.92 0.27
N HIS A 77 0.91 6.48 0.06
CA HIS A 77 0.75 7.78 -0.60
C HIS A 77 1.40 8.90 0.21
N LEU A 78 1.07 8.99 1.50
CA LEU A 78 1.68 9.96 2.41
C LEU A 78 3.20 9.81 2.44
N THR A 79 3.69 8.58 2.44
CA THR A 79 5.13 8.27 2.45
C THR A 79 5.85 8.82 1.22
N ILE A 80 5.27 8.66 0.03
CA ILE A 80 5.86 9.18 -1.21
C ILE A 80 5.81 10.71 -1.26
N ILE A 81 4.76 11.33 -0.73
CA ILE A 81 4.68 12.81 -0.63
C ILE A 81 5.80 13.32 0.29
N LEU A 82 5.92 12.75 1.49
CA LEU A 82 6.97 13.13 2.45
C LEU A 82 8.37 12.86 1.91
N TYR A 83 8.56 11.81 1.11
CA TYR A 83 9.81 11.56 0.40
C TYR A 83 10.20 12.69 -0.56
N ARG A 84 9.23 13.32 -1.22
CA ARG A 84 9.48 14.47 -2.11
C ARG A 84 9.68 15.78 -1.35
N VAL A 85 9.02 15.96 -0.22
CA VAL A 85 9.12 17.18 0.60
C VAL A 85 10.43 17.22 1.40
N TYR A 86 10.91 16.08 1.89
CA TYR A 86 12.11 16.00 2.74
C TYR A 86 13.23 15.12 2.14
N PRO A 87 13.73 15.40 0.92
CA PRO A 87 14.62 14.51 0.18
C PRO A 87 15.98 14.27 0.85
N ASN A 88 16.46 15.23 1.65
CA ASN A 88 17.77 15.19 2.29
C ASN A 88 17.73 14.62 3.72
N SER A 89 16.54 14.37 4.28
CA SER A 89 16.40 13.88 5.65
C SER A 89 16.48 12.34 5.69
N HIS A 90 17.66 11.78 5.40
CA HIS A 90 17.84 10.33 5.22
C HIS A 90 17.44 9.50 6.45
N ARG A 91 17.68 10.01 7.67
CA ARG A 91 17.26 9.35 8.92
C ARG A 91 15.74 9.27 9.04
N PHE A 92 15.04 10.36 8.76
CA PHE A 92 13.58 10.41 8.75
C PHE A 92 13.01 9.49 7.66
N LEU A 93 13.55 9.57 6.44
CA LEU A 93 13.10 8.75 5.31
C LEU A 93 13.33 7.26 5.56
N ALA A 94 14.44 6.87 6.18
CA ALA A 94 14.68 5.48 6.56
C ALA A 94 13.64 4.98 7.58
N ALA A 95 13.30 5.78 8.59
CA ALA A 95 12.26 5.43 9.56
C ALA A 95 10.87 5.37 8.91
N LEU A 96 10.54 6.33 8.05
CA LEU A 96 9.28 6.40 7.33
C LEU A 96 9.07 5.20 6.40
N PHE A 97 10.06 4.87 5.56
CA PHE A 97 9.98 3.70 4.68
C PHE A 97 9.93 2.38 5.45
N ARG A 98 10.57 2.30 6.62
CA ARG A 98 10.46 1.15 7.50
C ARG A 98 9.03 0.99 8.01
N VAL A 99 8.42 2.06 8.52
CA VAL A 99 7.02 2.05 8.99
C VAL A 99 6.08 1.67 7.84
N ALA A 100 6.22 2.31 6.68
CA ALA A 100 5.43 2.00 5.49
C ALA A 100 5.56 0.52 5.09
N CYS A 101 6.79 -0.03 5.06
CA CYS A 101 7.01 -1.43 4.72
C CYS A 101 6.33 -2.41 5.68
N PHE A 102 6.42 -2.17 7.00
CA PHE A 102 5.80 -3.07 7.99
C PHE A 102 4.28 -2.96 8.00
N THR A 103 3.76 -1.74 7.89
CA THR A 103 2.31 -1.50 7.85
C THR A 103 1.67 -2.05 6.58
N THR A 104 2.29 -1.91 5.40
CA THR A 104 1.76 -2.52 4.17
C THR A 104 1.79 -4.05 4.24
N LEU A 105 2.87 -4.62 4.78
CA LEU A 105 2.97 -6.08 4.94
C LEU A 105 1.90 -6.60 5.91
N LEU A 106 1.76 -5.96 7.08
CA LEU A 106 0.76 -6.34 8.07
C LEU A 106 -0.65 -6.15 7.53
N GLY A 107 -0.91 -5.04 6.83
CA GLY A 107 -2.17 -4.78 6.15
C GLY A 107 -2.54 -5.89 5.16
N THR A 108 -1.59 -6.30 4.31
CA THR A 108 -1.79 -7.39 3.34
C THR A 108 -2.13 -8.72 4.02
N ILE A 109 -1.44 -9.03 5.13
CA ILE A 109 -1.70 -10.25 5.91
C ILE A 109 -3.09 -10.19 6.55
N THR A 110 -3.43 -9.07 7.19
CA THR A 110 -4.74 -8.86 7.82
C THR A 110 -5.86 -8.93 6.80
N GLU A 111 -5.71 -8.26 5.66
CA GLU A 111 -6.66 -8.31 4.55
C GLU A 111 -6.83 -9.74 4.06
N THR A 112 -5.75 -10.48 3.87
CA THR A 112 -5.81 -11.89 3.44
C THR A 112 -6.56 -12.76 4.45
N ILE A 113 -6.32 -12.59 5.74
CA ILE A 113 -7.03 -13.35 6.79
C ILE A 113 -8.53 -13.02 6.74
N VAL A 114 -8.89 -11.74 6.69
CA VAL A 114 -10.29 -11.31 6.65
C VAL A 114 -10.98 -11.76 5.36
N ALA A 115 -10.31 -11.63 4.22
CA ALA A 115 -10.81 -12.08 2.92
C ALA A 115 -11.06 -13.59 2.92
N MET A 116 -10.11 -14.40 3.39
CA MET A 116 -10.27 -15.86 3.46
C MET A 116 -11.35 -16.27 4.46
N TYR A 117 -11.48 -15.56 5.58
CA TYR A 117 -12.57 -15.77 6.53
C TYR A 117 -13.94 -15.52 5.91
N LEU A 118 -14.12 -14.36 5.24
CA LEU A 118 -15.37 -14.01 4.56
C LEU A 118 -15.66 -14.96 3.40
N PHE A 119 -14.63 -15.37 2.66
CA PHE A 119 -14.72 -16.36 1.59
C PHE A 119 -15.26 -17.70 2.10
N GLY A 120 -14.73 -18.20 3.22
CA GLY A 120 -15.21 -19.44 3.84
C GLY A 120 -16.68 -19.35 4.30
N GLN A 121 -17.07 -18.23 4.91
CA GLN A 121 -18.46 -18.01 5.38
C GLN A 121 -19.47 -17.92 4.23
N LEU A 122 -19.05 -17.43 3.07
CA LEU A 122 -19.94 -17.14 1.93
C LEU A 122 -19.87 -18.20 0.81
N TRP A 123 -18.98 -19.18 0.95
CA TRP A 123 -18.73 -20.23 -0.04
C TRP A 123 -20.01 -20.97 -0.47
N SER A 124 -20.91 -21.29 0.46
CA SER A 124 -22.15 -22.02 0.13
C SER A 124 -23.16 -21.16 -0.66
N ARG A 125 -23.06 -19.83 -0.55
CA ARG A 125 -24.00 -18.87 -1.16
C ARG A 125 -23.55 -18.36 -2.53
N TRP A 126 -22.25 -18.41 -2.84
CA TRP A 126 -21.74 -17.90 -4.10
C TRP A 126 -22.00 -18.82 -5.29
N ILE A 127 -22.38 -18.19 -6.41
CA ILE A 127 -22.37 -18.82 -7.73
C ILE A 127 -20.94 -19.11 -8.18
N LEU A 128 -20.78 -20.12 -9.06
CA LEU A 128 -19.49 -20.62 -9.51
C LEU A 128 -18.51 -19.54 -10.03
N PRO A 129 -18.94 -18.52 -10.80
CA PRO A 129 -18.04 -17.46 -11.23
C PRO A 129 -17.33 -16.73 -10.08
N PHE A 130 -18.02 -16.40 -8.99
CA PHE A 130 -17.40 -15.71 -7.84
C PHE A 130 -16.45 -16.61 -7.04
N LYS A 131 -16.72 -17.91 -7.01
CA LYS A 131 -15.82 -18.90 -6.39
C LYS A 131 -14.47 -18.99 -7.08
N ILE A 132 -14.41 -18.64 -8.37
CA ILE A 132 -13.20 -18.66 -9.19
C ILE A 132 -12.58 -17.26 -9.26
N ALA A 133 -13.38 -16.25 -9.61
CA ALA A 133 -12.90 -14.89 -9.83
C ALA A 133 -12.34 -14.27 -8.54
N THR A 134 -13.02 -14.45 -7.40
CA THR A 134 -12.62 -13.77 -6.16
C THR A 134 -11.25 -14.23 -5.64
N PRO A 135 -10.93 -15.55 -5.57
CA PRO A 135 -9.58 -15.98 -5.18
C PRO A 135 -8.50 -15.56 -6.17
N VAL A 136 -8.79 -15.61 -7.48
CA VAL A 136 -7.83 -15.20 -8.52
C VAL A 136 -7.52 -13.72 -8.38
N LEU A 137 -8.54 -12.88 -8.20
CA LEU A 137 -8.39 -11.46 -7.94
C LEU A 137 -7.63 -11.23 -6.63
N HIS A 138 -7.97 -11.91 -5.54
CA HIS A 138 -7.26 -11.78 -4.26
C HIS A 138 -5.76 -12.07 -4.39
N ILE A 139 -5.39 -13.12 -5.12
CA ILE A 139 -3.99 -13.47 -5.39
C ILE A 139 -3.30 -12.36 -6.20
N ALA A 140 -3.95 -11.85 -7.25
CA ALA A 140 -3.39 -10.79 -8.08
C ALA A 140 -3.17 -9.49 -7.28
N PHE A 141 -4.15 -9.12 -6.45
CA PHE A 141 -4.10 -7.95 -5.57
C PHE A 141 -3.01 -8.10 -4.50
N SER A 142 -2.97 -9.25 -3.82
CA SER A 142 -1.93 -9.57 -2.84
C SER A 142 -0.53 -9.52 -3.46
N ALA A 143 -0.36 -9.98 -4.70
CA ALA A 143 0.90 -9.89 -5.42
C ALA A 143 1.29 -8.43 -5.72
N ALA A 144 0.34 -7.57 -6.07
CA ALA A 144 0.57 -6.14 -6.27
C ALA A 144 0.97 -5.43 -4.95
N GLN A 145 0.27 -5.71 -3.85
CA GLN A 145 0.59 -5.17 -2.53
C GLN A 145 1.96 -5.66 -2.02
N PHE A 146 2.30 -6.93 -2.27
CA PHE A 146 3.62 -7.48 -1.95
C PHE A 146 4.73 -6.83 -2.79
N HIS A 147 4.46 -6.54 -4.07
CA HIS A 147 5.36 -5.76 -4.91
C HIS A 147 5.61 -4.36 -4.33
N GLY A 148 4.56 -3.67 -3.87
CA GLY A 148 4.67 -2.39 -3.16
C GLY A 148 5.53 -2.49 -1.90
N THR A 149 5.30 -3.49 -1.07
CA THR A 149 6.11 -3.78 0.13
C THR A 149 7.58 -3.97 -0.22
N ARG A 150 7.89 -4.71 -1.30
CA ARG A 150 9.27 -4.91 -1.77
C ARG A 150 9.93 -3.61 -2.20
N ILE A 151 9.18 -2.68 -2.81
CA ILE A 151 9.70 -1.35 -3.17
C ILE A 151 10.05 -0.57 -1.91
N PHE A 152 9.15 -0.51 -0.92
CA PHE A 152 9.42 0.20 0.34
C PHE A 152 10.60 -0.40 1.10
N TYR A 153 10.73 -1.72 1.13
CA TYR A 153 11.89 -2.38 1.72
C TYR A 153 13.21 -1.94 1.04
N ARG A 154 13.24 -1.89 -0.30
CA ARG A 154 14.42 -1.42 -1.04
C ARG A 154 14.74 0.05 -0.75
N LEU A 155 13.72 0.91 -0.69
CA LEU A 155 13.90 2.32 -0.37
C LEU A 155 14.41 2.52 1.06
N TRP A 156 13.85 1.78 2.02
CA TRP A 156 14.33 1.75 3.40
C TRP A 156 15.80 1.35 3.47
N ARG A 157 16.18 0.22 2.85
CA ARG A 157 17.58 -0.25 2.83
C ARG A 157 18.53 0.75 2.19
N LYS A 158 18.09 1.43 1.13
CA LYS A 158 18.87 2.48 0.46
C LYS A 158 19.12 3.67 1.40
N GLN A 159 18.07 4.19 2.04
CA GLN A 159 18.21 5.32 2.97
C GLN A 159 19.03 4.94 4.21
N ALA A 160 18.83 3.74 4.76
CA ALA A 160 19.60 3.23 5.90
C ALA A 160 21.10 3.09 5.57
N LYS A 161 21.44 2.70 4.33
CA LYS A 161 22.83 2.67 3.87
C LYS A 161 23.43 4.07 3.85
N ILE A 162 22.74 5.07 3.28
CA ILE A 162 23.23 6.45 3.23
C ILE A 162 23.50 7.00 4.64
N VAL A 163 22.59 6.76 5.58
CA VAL A 163 22.75 7.18 6.98
C VAL A 163 24.00 6.55 7.60
N ARG A 164 24.22 5.26 7.37
CA ARG A 164 25.39 4.56 7.91
C ARG A 164 26.68 5.09 7.30
N ASP A 165 26.73 5.25 5.97
CA ASP A 165 27.91 5.75 5.27
C ASP A 165 28.24 7.20 5.72
N GLN A 166 27.24 8.03 6.05
CA GLN A 166 27.44 9.37 6.66
C GLN A 166 28.02 9.29 8.08
N GLN A 167 27.49 8.39 8.92
CA GLN A 167 27.99 8.20 10.29
C GLN A 167 29.42 7.66 10.33
N ASP A 168 29.78 6.79 9.38
CA ASP A 168 31.13 6.24 9.28
C ASP A 168 32.12 7.32 8.81
N ALA A 169 31.72 8.22 7.91
CA ALA A 169 32.53 9.36 7.50
C ALA A 169 32.77 10.36 8.66
N GLU A 170 31.72 10.72 9.40
CA GLU A 170 31.81 11.62 10.58
C GLU A 170 32.80 11.08 11.63
N LYS A 171 32.79 9.77 11.91
CA LYS A 171 33.71 9.14 12.87
C LYS A 171 35.17 9.15 12.42
N VAL A 172 35.42 9.04 11.12
CA VAL A 172 36.79 9.09 10.57
C VAL A 172 37.34 10.51 10.67
N GLU A 173 36.52 11.53 10.41
CA GLU A 173 36.89 12.93 10.60
C GLU A 173 37.17 13.25 12.08
N GLU A 174 36.27 12.88 13.00
CA GLU A 174 36.48 13.08 14.45
C GLU A 174 37.75 12.37 14.97
N GLY A 175 38.02 11.15 14.49
CA GLY A 175 39.23 10.41 14.85
C GLY A 175 40.51 11.07 14.34
N SER A 176 40.48 11.60 13.11
CA SER A 176 41.62 12.30 12.51
C SER A 176 41.90 13.64 13.18
N GLU A 177 40.86 14.39 13.56
CA GLU A 177 41.00 15.64 14.31
C GLU A 177 41.60 15.40 15.71
N ALA A 178 41.12 14.37 16.41
CA ALA A 178 41.63 13.99 17.73
C ALA A 178 43.12 13.57 17.69
N GLU A 179 43.55 12.83 16.66
CA GLU A 179 44.94 12.42 16.47
C GLU A 179 45.85 13.61 16.12
N THR A 180 45.33 14.55 15.32
CA THR A 180 46.05 15.79 14.96
C THR A 180 46.23 16.70 16.18
N GLU A 181 45.21 16.82 17.03
CA GLU A 181 45.28 17.61 18.26
C GLU A 181 46.16 16.96 19.32
N HIS A 182 46.16 15.63 19.44
CA HIS A 182 47.09 14.92 20.32
C HIS A 182 48.55 15.18 19.91
N THR A 183 48.86 15.08 18.62
CA THR A 183 50.20 15.34 18.07
C THR A 183 50.66 16.78 18.30
N ARG A 184 49.76 17.76 18.25
CA ARG A 184 50.08 19.17 18.54
C ARG A 184 50.38 19.44 20.01
N ARG A 185 49.83 18.65 20.94
CA ARG A 185 50.04 18.84 22.39
C ARG A 185 51.27 18.11 22.93
N SER A 186 51.86 17.20 22.14
CA SER A 186 53.05 16.43 22.51
C SER A 186 54.38 17.03 22.03
N HIS A 187 54.34 18.20 21.37
CA HIS A 187 55.48 19.02 20.98
C HIS A 187 55.46 20.37 21.72
#